data_AF-A0A1H0B1C3-F1
#
_entry.id   AF-A0A1H0B1C3-F1
#
_cell.length_a   1.000
_cell.length_b   1.000
_cell.length_c   1.000
_cell.angle_alpha   90.00
_cell.angle_beta   90.00
_cell.angle_gamma   90.00
#
_symmetry.space_group_name_H-M   'P 1'
#
loop_
_entity.id
_entity.type
_entity.pdbx_description
1 polymer ?
#
loop_
_entity_poly.entity_id
_entity_poly.type
_entity_poly.pdbx_seq_one_letter_code
_entity_poly.pdbx_strand_id
1 'polypeptide(L)'
;MITIQNVKYMSDFEAKKAIIDIGKRMYIKGFVAANDGNISCKVGPNTIWATPTGVSKGFMTPDMLVKIDLTNGKVIMGNRKPSSELKMHLRVYEENPEVMAVTHAHPMVATSFAIAGISLDRAVLPEAVVQLGSVPIAHYATPGTQEVPDSIAPYCKTHNGVLLANHGALSWGKDVFEAFYRLESIEYYATILMYIGRIIGQANELSCNQVDDLINIRQKLGISSGGIPPCTLNATNTQDVVSSVPSPKPEVQLAGVTPLVRPGKASEGQDIGCGCTGRVIQPPTAAADTGKTKEEIICEVVKRVTEQISSGNK
;
A
#
# COMPACT_ATOMS: atom_id res chain seq x y z
N MET A 1 -5.25 -31.17 0.65
CA MET A 1 -3.81 -31.10 0.96
C MET A 1 -3.17 -32.43 0.59
N ILE A 2 -1.90 -32.41 0.21
CA ILE A 2 -1.06 -33.60 -0.03
C ILE A 2 0.18 -33.53 0.88
N THR A 3 0.72 -34.68 1.29
CA THR A 3 1.93 -34.73 2.11
C THR A 3 3.09 -35.29 1.29
N ILE A 4 4.18 -34.54 1.20
CA ILE A 4 5.41 -34.95 0.50
C ILE A 4 6.57 -34.68 1.45
N GLN A 5 7.41 -35.69 1.73
CA GLN A 5 8.56 -35.57 2.64
C GLN A 5 8.17 -34.97 4.02
N ASN A 6 7.05 -35.42 4.59
CA ASN A 6 6.48 -34.92 5.86
C ASN A 6 6.02 -33.46 5.87
N VAL A 7 6.04 -32.76 4.73
CA VAL A 7 5.53 -31.40 4.58
C VAL A 7 4.17 -31.45 3.89
N LYS A 8 3.20 -30.69 4.40
CA LYS A 8 1.86 -30.55 3.81
C LYS A 8 1.86 -29.45 2.76
N TYR A 9 1.45 -29.79 1.55
CA TYR A 9 1.25 -28.87 0.43
C TYR A 9 -0.22 -28.83 0.02
N MET A 10 -0.66 -27.71 -0.57
CA MET A 10 -1.94 -27.70 -1.28
C MET A 10 -1.84 -28.62 -2.50
N SER A 11 -2.92 -29.34 -2.81
CA SER A 11 -3.04 -30.00 -4.12
C SER A 11 -3.12 -28.94 -5.23
N ASP A 12 -2.84 -29.34 -6.48
CA ASP A 12 -2.95 -28.45 -7.63
C ASP A 12 -4.35 -27.80 -7.72
N PHE A 13 -5.41 -28.56 -7.44
CA PHE A 13 -6.78 -28.03 -7.44
C PHE A 13 -7.00 -26.98 -6.35
N GLU A 14 -6.59 -27.27 -5.11
CA GLU A 14 -6.73 -26.35 -3.97
C GLU A 14 -5.92 -25.07 -4.18
N ALA A 15 -4.68 -25.18 -4.63
CA ALA A 15 -3.79 -24.03 -4.85
C ALA A 15 -4.35 -23.10 -5.94
N LYS A 16 -4.79 -23.66 -7.08
CA LYS A 16 -5.42 -22.87 -8.14
C LYS A 16 -6.69 -22.17 -7.66
N LYS A 17 -7.54 -22.88 -6.92
CA LYS A 17 -8.76 -22.31 -6.34
C LYS A 17 -8.45 -21.17 -5.37
N ALA A 18 -7.47 -21.35 -4.48
CA ALA A 18 -7.06 -20.34 -3.51
C ALA A 18 -6.44 -19.11 -4.20
N ILE A 19 -5.55 -19.28 -5.19
CA ILE A 19 -4.96 -18.18 -5.94
C ILE A 19 -6.04 -17.33 -6.65
N ILE A 20 -7.05 -17.98 -7.25
CA ILE A 20 -8.14 -17.27 -7.93
C ILE A 20 -9.04 -16.54 -6.94
N ASP A 21 -9.36 -17.15 -5.80
CA ASP A 21 -10.13 -16.51 -4.75
C ASP A 21 -9.42 -15.26 -4.21
N ILE A 22 -8.13 -15.38 -3.87
CA ILE A 22 -7.33 -14.25 -3.41
C ILE A 22 -7.18 -13.17 -4.49
N GLY A 23 -6.99 -13.55 -5.76
CA GLY A 23 -6.95 -12.60 -6.86
C GLY A 23 -8.23 -11.77 -6.99
N LYS A 24 -9.40 -12.39 -6.78
CA LYS A 24 -10.69 -11.69 -6.72
C LYS A 24 -10.78 -10.73 -5.54
N ARG A 25 -10.34 -11.14 -4.35
CA ARG A 25 -10.34 -10.28 -3.17
C ARG A 25 -9.40 -9.08 -3.32
N MET A 26 -8.20 -9.28 -3.86
CA MET A 26 -7.25 -8.19 -4.18
C MET A 26 -7.88 -7.17 -5.11
N TYR A 27 -8.57 -7.62 -6.17
CA TYR A 27 -9.24 -6.75 -7.11
C TYR A 27 -10.41 -5.98 -6.47
N ILE A 28 -11.30 -6.67 -5.74
CA ILE A 28 -12.46 -6.05 -5.07
C ILE A 28 -12.03 -4.99 -4.05
N LYS A 29 -10.90 -5.21 -3.36
CA LYS A 29 -10.34 -4.25 -2.40
C LYS A 29 -9.56 -3.10 -3.02
N GLY A 30 -9.39 -3.09 -4.34
CA GLY A 30 -8.61 -2.08 -5.04
C GLY A 30 -7.12 -2.14 -4.75
N PHE A 31 -6.58 -3.32 -4.37
CA PHE A 31 -5.15 -3.49 -4.10
C PHE A 31 -4.33 -3.62 -5.39
N VAL A 32 -4.98 -3.84 -6.52
CA VAL A 32 -4.33 -3.99 -7.83
C VAL A 32 -5.01 -3.08 -8.84
N ALA A 33 -4.21 -2.38 -9.64
CA ALA A 33 -4.69 -1.61 -10.78
C ALA A 33 -4.49 -2.43 -12.06
N ALA A 34 -5.51 -2.47 -12.92
CA ALA A 34 -5.48 -3.22 -14.20
C ALA A 34 -4.96 -4.67 -14.04
N ASN A 35 -3.71 -4.92 -14.42
CA ASN A 35 -3.08 -6.25 -14.50
C ASN A 35 -1.99 -6.49 -13.44
N ASP A 36 -1.80 -5.54 -12.53
CA ASP A 36 -0.75 -5.52 -11.51
C ASP A 36 -0.95 -6.63 -10.45
N GLY A 37 0.04 -6.75 -9.56
CA GLY A 37 0.08 -7.74 -8.50
C GLY A 37 0.39 -9.15 -9.01
N ASN A 38 0.68 -10.05 -8.09
CA ASN A 38 0.90 -11.46 -8.40
C ASN A 38 0.83 -12.33 -7.14
N ILE A 39 0.51 -13.61 -7.35
CA ILE A 39 0.32 -14.59 -6.28
C ILE A 39 1.04 -15.87 -6.70
N SER A 40 1.75 -16.50 -5.76
CA SER A 40 2.26 -17.86 -5.94
C SER A 40 2.11 -18.74 -4.71
N CYS A 41 2.10 -20.06 -4.93
CA CYS A 41 1.93 -21.06 -3.88
C CYS A 41 2.74 -22.34 -4.20
N LYS A 42 3.50 -22.85 -3.22
CA LYS A 42 4.15 -24.16 -3.26
C LYS A 42 3.10 -25.27 -3.25
N VAL A 43 3.24 -26.18 -4.20
CA VAL A 43 2.43 -27.42 -4.32
C VAL A 43 3.28 -28.68 -4.31
N GLY A 44 4.55 -28.53 -3.93
CA GLY A 44 5.52 -29.59 -3.75
C GLY A 44 6.89 -29.01 -3.41
N PRO A 45 7.91 -29.85 -3.16
CA PRO A 45 9.23 -29.40 -2.72
C PRO A 45 9.88 -28.39 -3.68
N ASN A 46 9.72 -28.61 -4.99
CA ASN A 46 10.37 -27.84 -6.05
C ASN A 46 9.38 -27.20 -7.02
N THR A 47 8.10 -27.09 -6.68
CA THR A 47 7.08 -26.61 -7.64
C THR A 47 6.12 -25.63 -7.01
N ILE A 48 5.82 -24.55 -7.74
CA ILE A 48 4.79 -23.57 -7.38
C ILE A 48 3.75 -23.44 -8.49
N TRP A 49 2.53 -23.04 -8.13
CA TRP A 49 1.63 -22.34 -9.04
C TRP A 49 1.81 -20.84 -8.90
N ALA A 50 1.72 -20.11 -10.01
CA ALA A 50 1.81 -18.66 -10.03
C ALA A 50 0.80 -18.04 -11.01
N THR A 51 0.45 -16.78 -10.77
CA THR A 51 -0.40 -15.98 -11.66
C THR A 51 0.35 -15.60 -12.95
N PRO A 52 -0.35 -15.54 -14.11
CA PRO A 52 0.25 -15.11 -15.36
C PRO A 52 0.44 -13.58 -15.41
N THR A 53 1.28 -13.13 -16.34
CA THR A 53 1.39 -11.72 -16.71
C THR A 53 0.20 -11.25 -17.56
N GLY A 54 -0.12 -9.96 -17.51
CA GLY A 54 -1.10 -9.32 -18.41
C GLY A 54 -2.56 -9.69 -18.17
N VAL A 55 -2.88 -10.25 -17.00
CA VAL A 55 -4.25 -10.62 -16.62
C VAL A 55 -4.61 -9.96 -15.30
N SER A 56 -5.77 -9.30 -15.28
CA SER A 56 -6.33 -8.74 -14.06
C SER A 56 -6.68 -9.83 -13.06
N LYS A 57 -6.25 -9.67 -11.80
CA LYS A 57 -6.36 -10.73 -10.79
C LYS A 57 -7.80 -11.08 -10.42
N GLY A 58 -8.74 -10.16 -10.65
CA GLY A 58 -10.16 -10.40 -10.47
C GLY A 58 -10.81 -11.32 -11.52
N PHE A 59 -10.16 -11.49 -12.69
CA PHE A 59 -10.74 -12.17 -13.85
C PHE A 59 -9.96 -13.42 -14.28
N MET A 60 -9.09 -13.94 -13.42
CA MET A 60 -8.32 -15.16 -13.71
C MET A 60 -9.21 -16.41 -13.71
N THR A 61 -8.89 -17.35 -14.60
CA THR A 61 -9.46 -18.70 -14.62
C THR A 61 -8.37 -19.76 -14.32
N PRO A 62 -8.74 -21.00 -13.90
CA PRO A 62 -7.77 -22.03 -13.51
C PRO A 62 -6.77 -22.46 -14.59
N ASP A 63 -7.16 -22.36 -15.86
CA ASP A 63 -6.34 -22.66 -17.04
C ASP A 63 -5.30 -21.57 -17.36
N MET A 64 -5.47 -20.36 -16.82
CA MET A 64 -4.53 -19.25 -17.02
C MET A 64 -3.31 -19.32 -16.09
N LEU A 65 -3.41 -20.02 -14.97
CA LEU A 65 -2.30 -20.17 -14.02
C LEU A 65 -1.16 -21.00 -14.62
N VAL A 66 0.06 -20.75 -14.16
CA VAL A 66 1.27 -21.42 -14.64
C VAL A 66 1.98 -22.15 -13.49
N LYS A 67 2.48 -23.35 -13.76
CA LYS A 67 3.28 -24.12 -12.81
C LYS A 67 4.74 -23.92 -13.12
N ILE A 68 5.52 -23.61 -12.09
CA ILE A 68 6.92 -23.23 -12.20
C ILE A 68 7.76 -24.21 -11.38
N ASP A 69 8.91 -24.60 -11.93
CA ASP A 69 9.97 -25.31 -11.21
C ASP A 69 10.83 -24.30 -10.43
N LEU A 70 10.90 -24.47 -9.11
CA LEU A 70 11.65 -23.59 -8.21
C LEU A 70 13.17 -23.68 -8.42
N THR A 71 13.68 -24.79 -8.94
CA THR A 71 15.14 -25.01 -9.09
C THR A 71 15.75 -24.16 -10.20
N ASN A 72 14.95 -23.83 -11.22
CA ASN A 72 15.43 -23.14 -12.44
C ASN A 72 14.50 -22.01 -12.90
N GLY A 73 13.37 -21.79 -12.23
CA GLY A 73 12.39 -20.76 -12.53
C GLY A 73 11.60 -20.97 -13.83
N LYS A 74 11.67 -22.17 -14.45
CA LYS A 74 11.03 -22.45 -15.75
C LYS A 74 9.58 -22.88 -15.58
N VAL A 75 8.76 -22.52 -16.58
CA VAL A 75 7.38 -23.01 -16.70
C VAL A 75 7.41 -24.50 -17.07
N ILE A 76 6.76 -25.32 -16.24
CA ILE A 76 6.61 -26.77 -16.46
C ILE A 76 5.17 -27.17 -16.82
N MET A 77 4.19 -26.28 -16.60
CA MET A 77 2.80 -26.48 -17.02
C MET A 77 2.08 -25.14 -17.21
N GLY A 78 1.17 -25.08 -18.19
CA GLY A 78 0.38 -23.91 -18.53
C GLY A 78 0.85 -23.22 -19.81
N ASN A 79 -0.05 -22.48 -20.48
CA ASN A 79 0.19 -21.89 -21.81
C ASN A 79 0.44 -20.38 -21.78
N ARG A 80 0.43 -19.77 -20.60
CA ARG A 80 0.66 -18.34 -20.39
C ARG A 80 2.11 -18.09 -19.96
N LYS A 81 2.55 -16.84 -20.05
CA LYS A 81 3.82 -16.41 -19.44
C LYS A 81 3.58 -16.07 -17.96
N PRO A 82 4.52 -16.40 -17.05
CA PRO A 82 4.43 -15.97 -15.65
C PRO A 82 4.47 -14.45 -15.53
N SER A 83 4.09 -13.92 -14.36
CA SER A 83 4.32 -12.51 -14.01
C SER A 83 5.77 -12.09 -14.28
N SER A 84 5.97 -10.86 -14.76
CA SER A 84 7.29 -10.26 -14.93
C SER A 84 8.08 -10.17 -13.62
N GLU A 85 7.39 -10.20 -12.48
CA GLU A 85 7.96 -10.01 -11.16
C GLU A 85 8.09 -11.32 -10.37
N LEU A 86 7.84 -12.46 -11.01
CA LEU A 86 7.94 -13.76 -10.35
C LEU A 86 9.32 -13.98 -9.69
N LYS A 87 10.38 -13.34 -10.19
CA LYS A 87 11.73 -13.41 -9.61
C LYS A 87 11.76 -13.07 -8.11
N MET A 88 10.98 -12.08 -7.66
CA MET A 88 10.96 -11.72 -6.24
C MET A 88 10.30 -12.81 -5.40
N HIS A 89 9.27 -13.49 -5.92
CA HIS A 89 8.66 -14.63 -5.25
C HIS A 89 9.66 -15.80 -5.14
N LEU A 90 10.39 -16.09 -6.21
CA LEU A 90 11.42 -17.13 -6.22
C LEU A 90 12.49 -16.87 -5.16
N ARG A 91 12.95 -15.62 -5.04
CA ARG A 91 13.89 -15.21 -3.99
C ARG A 91 13.33 -15.44 -2.59
N VAL A 92 12.06 -15.11 -2.32
CA VAL A 92 11.45 -15.38 -1.01
C VAL A 92 11.50 -16.87 -0.68
N TYR A 93 11.17 -17.74 -1.65
CA TYR A 93 11.21 -19.20 -1.43
C TYR A 93 12.63 -19.75 -1.25
N GLU A 94 13.61 -19.15 -1.93
CA GLU A 94 15.03 -19.49 -1.81
C GLU A 94 15.59 -19.10 -0.43
N GLU A 95 15.33 -17.87 0.00
CA GLU A 95 15.79 -17.36 1.29
C GLU A 95 15.06 -18.02 2.46
N ASN A 96 13.77 -18.32 2.31
CA ASN A 96 12.96 -18.91 3.36
C ASN A 96 12.18 -20.14 2.86
N PRO A 97 12.76 -21.35 3.04
CA PRO A 97 12.11 -22.60 2.63
C PRO A 97 10.78 -22.89 3.34
N GLU A 98 10.52 -22.31 4.52
CA GLU A 98 9.27 -22.50 5.27
C GLU A 98 8.09 -21.74 4.65
N VAL A 99 8.37 -20.70 3.84
CA VAL A 99 7.33 -19.96 3.11
C VAL A 99 6.68 -20.87 2.08
N MET A 100 5.35 -20.91 2.09
CA MET A 100 4.54 -21.68 1.14
C MET A 100 3.80 -20.81 0.15
N ALA A 101 3.56 -19.54 0.44
CA ALA A 101 2.91 -18.63 -0.50
C ALA A 101 3.43 -17.21 -0.38
N VAL A 102 3.35 -16.48 -1.49
CA VAL A 102 3.80 -15.10 -1.62
C VAL A 102 2.72 -14.31 -2.39
N THR A 103 2.45 -13.10 -1.93
CA THR A 103 1.49 -12.17 -2.53
C THR A 103 2.11 -10.79 -2.67
N HIS A 104 1.96 -10.22 -3.86
CA HIS A 104 2.38 -8.86 -4.17
C HIS A 104 1.20 -8.06 -4.74
N ALA A 105 1.09 -6.80 -4.32
CA ALA A 105 0.11 -5.86 -4.83
C ALA A 105 0.53 -4.41 -4.56
N HIS A 106 -0.31 -3.47 -5.00
CA HIS A 106 -0.14 -2.01 -4.87
C HIS A 106 -1.30 -1.39 -4.06
N PRO A 107 -1.52 -1.81 -2.80
CA PRO A 107 -2.60 -1.25 -1.98
C PRO A 107 -2.30 0.23 -1.67
N MET A 108 -3.34 1.07 -1.72
CA MET A 108 -3.19 2.51 -1.92
C MET A 108 -2.38 3.19 -0.80
N VAL A 109 -2.72 2.96 0.46
CA VAL A 109 -2.08 3.66 1.58
C VAL A 109 -0.69 3.08 1.84
N ALA A 110 -0.51 1.77 1.82
CA ALA A 110 0.82 1.18 2.02
C ALA A 110 1.79 1.55 0.88
N THR A 111 1.30 1.63 -0.36
CA THR A 111 2.10 2.12 -1.49
C THR A 111 2.46 3.60 -1.31
N SER A 112 1.56 4.41 -0.74
CA SER A 112 1.85 5.81 -0.41
C SER A 112 2.98 5.93 0.64
N PHE A 113 2.99 5.06 1.65
CA PHE A 113 4.10 4.96 2.62
C PHE A 113 5.41 4.52 1.96
N ALA A 114 5.33 3.56 1.04
CA ALA A 114 6.50 3.08 0.28
C ALA A 114 7.10 4.17 -0.63
N ILE A 115 6.26 5.02 -1.24
CA ILE A 115 6.68 6.21 -1.99
C ILE A 115 7.29 7.25 -1.07
N ALA A 116 6.69 7.47 0.11
CA ALA A 116 7.16 8.45 1.08
C ALA A 116 8.45 8.05 1.83
N GLY A 117 8.89 6.80 1.73
CA GLY A 117 10.06 6.31 2.47
C GLY A 117 9.79 6.16 3.97
N ILE A 118 8.55 5.85 4.37
CA ILE A 118 8.15 5.69 5.77
C ILE A 118 7.78 4.22 6.05
N SER A 119 8.56 3.53 6.89
CA SER A 119 8.28 2.16 7.32
C SER A 119 6.99 2.05 8.15
N LEU A 120 6.44 0.83 8.25
CA LEU A 120 5.31 0.53 9.14
C LEU A 120 5.82 -0.24 10.36
N ASP A 121 6.44 0.47 11.29
CA ASP A 121 7.15 -0.12 12.43
C ASP A 121 6.74 0.46 13.80
N ARG A 122 5.80 1.40 13.86
CA ARG A 122 5.36 2.01 15.13
C ARG A 122 4.52 1.04 15.97
N ALA A 123 4.89 0.73 17.19
CA ALA A 123 4.06 -0.16 18.02
C ALA A 123 2.76 0.53 18.50
N VAL A 124 1.70 0.60 17.69
CA VAL A 124 0.44 1.30 18.03
C VAL A 124 -0.80 0.41 18.01
N LEU A 125 -0.70 -0.79 17.41
CA LEU A 125 -1.82 -1.71 17.25
C LEU A 125 -1.39 -3.14 17.61
N PRO A 126 -1.96 -3.78 18.64
CA PRO A 126 -1.61 -5.14 19.05
C PRO A 126 -1.63 -6.16 17.90
N GLU A 127 -2.66 -6.13 17.07
CA GLU A 127 -2.83 -7.04 15.94
C GLU A 127 -1.72 -6.88 14.91
N ALA A 128 -1.27 -5.65 14.64
CA ALA A 128 -0.16 -5.39 13.74
C ALA A 128 1.16 -5.93 14.32
N VAL A 129 1.42 -5.71 15.62
CA VAL A 129 2.62 -6.25 16.29
C VAL A 129 2.66 -7.78 16.23
N VAL A 130 1.52 -8.44 16.44
CA VAL A 130 1.43 -9.90 16.43
C VAL A 130 1.52 -10.48 15.02
N GLN A 131 0.77 -9.94 14.05
CA GLN A 131 0.68 -10.55 12.70
C GLN A 131 1.81 -10.08 11.76
N LEU A 132 2.23 -8.83 11.86
CA LEU A 132 3.22 -8.22 10.98
C LEU A 132 4.55 -8.01 11.70
N GLY A 133 4.50 -7.53 12.94
CA GLY A 133 5.62 -6.97 13.67
C GLY A 133 6.06 -5.64 13.07
N SER A 134 7.28 -5.59 12.52
CA SER A 134 7.79 -4.46 11.75
C SER A 134 7.66 -4.74 10.26
N VAL A 135 7.31 -3.72 9.46
CA VAL A 135 7.29 -3.81 8.00
C VAL A 135 8.27 -2.78 7.43
N PRO A 136 9.47 -3.21 7.02
CA PRO A 136 10.49 -2.31 6.50
C PRO A 136 10.19 -1.93 5.05
N ILE A 137 10.95 -0.95 4.54
CA ILE A 137 10.99 -0.61 3.12
C ILE A 137 12.30 -1.13 2.53
N ALA A 138 12.21 -2.04 1.57
CA ALA A 138 13.34 -2.42 0.73
C ALA A 138 13.72 -1.25 -0.19
N HIS A 139 15.02 -1.03 -0.38
CA HIS A 139 15.52 0.05 -1.23
C HIS A 139 15.00 -0.08 -2.67
N TYR A 140 14.91 1.05 -3.36
CA TYR A 140 14.43 1.10 -4.73
C TYR A 140 15.29 0.23 -5.64
N ALA A 141 14.62 -0.52 -6.50
CA ALA A 141 15.21 -1.36 -7.53
C ALA A 141 14.27 -1.36 -8.73
N THR A 142 14.83 -1.48 -9.93
CA THR A 142 14.01 -1.41 -11.16
C THR A 142 13.12 -2.67 -11.27
N PRO A 143 11.78 -2.56 -11.39
CA PRO A 143 10.91 -3.73 -11.53
C PRO A 143 11.31 -4.65 -12.69
N GLY A 144 11.26 -5.96 -12.44
CA GLY A 144 11.65 -7.00 -13.42
C GLY A 144 13.15 -7.29 -13.52
N THR A 145 14.02 -6.49 -12.90
CA THR A 145 15.47 -6.77 -12.81
C THR A 145 15.79 -7.71 -11.63
N GLN A 146 17.06 -8.08 -11.50
CA GLN A 146 17.53 -8.90 -10.37
C GLN A 146 17.70 -8.07 -9.09
N GLU A 147 17.73 -6.75 -9.20
CA GLU A 147 17.91 -5.82 -8.07
C GLU A 147 16.73 -5.92 -7.08
N VAL A 148 15.50 -6.14 -7.56
CA VAL A 148 14.31 -6.28 -6.69
C VAL A 148 14.41 -7.52 -5.79
N PRO A 149 14.68 -8.73 -6.32
CA PRO A 149 15.03 -9.88 -5.49
C PRO A 149 16.13 -9.57 -4.46
N ASP A 150 17.22 -8.94 -4.88
CA ASP A 150 18.37 -8.73 -4.00
C ASP A 150 18.06 -7.70 -2.90
N SER A 151 17.20 -6.72 -3.17
CA SER A 151 16.77 -5.73 -2.18
C SER A 151 15.88 -6.30 -1.07
N ILE A 152 15.10 -7.35 -1.36
CA ILE A 152 14.21 -7.99 -0.37
C ILE A 152 14.87 -9.11 0.43
N ALA A 153 15.96 -9.70 -0.09
CA ALA A 153 16.61 -10.88 0.49
C ALA A 153 16.94 -10.77 2.00
N PRO A 154 17.42 -9.62 2.52
CA PRO A 154 17.73 -9.48 3.95
C PRO A 154 16.52 -9.67 4.89
N TYR A 155 15.30 -9.51 4.37
CA TYR A 155 14.08 -9.51 5.18
C TYR A 155 13.33 -10.85 5.17
N CYS A 156 13.58 -11.72 4.17
CA CYS A 156 12.80 -12.94 3.92
C CYS A 156 12.75 -13.94 5.10
N LYS A 157 13.79 -13.99 5.93
CA LYS A 157 13.88 -14.89 7.10
C LYS A 157 13.31 -14.29 8.38
N THR A 158 13.27 -12.97 8.48
CA THR A 158 13.03 -12.25 9.75
C THR A 158 11.69 -11.54 9.79
N HIS A 159 11.16 -11.12 8.64
CA HIS A 159 9.92 -10.35 8.53
C HIS A 159 8.80 -11.18 7.88
N ASN A 160 7.58 -10.65 7.89
CA ASN A 160 6.38 -11.28 7.29
C ASN A 160 5.96 -10.62 5.96
N GLY A 161 6.56 -9.48 5.65
CA GLY A 161 6.38 -8.73 4.43
C GLY A 161 7.25 -7.48 4.45
N VAL A 162 7.31 -6.81 3.30
CA VAL A 162 8.09 -5.60 3.06
C VAL A 162 7.31 -4.65 2.17
N LEU A 163 7.53 -3.36 2.36
CA LEU A 163 7.23 -2.37 1.34
C LEU A 163 8.41 -2.30 0.35
N LEU A 164 8.10 -1.96 -0.89
CA LEU A 164 9.07 -1.78 -1.97
C LEU A 164 9.07 -0.29 -2.33
N ALA A 165 10.20 0.41 -2.13
CA ALA A 165 10.27 1.85 -2.33
C ALA A 165 9.74 2.26 -3.72
N ASN A 166 8.81 3.22 -3.75
CA ASN A 166 8.15 3.71 -4.97
C ASN A 166 7.44 2.64 -5.83
N HIS A 167 7.02 1.53 -5.22
CA HIS A 167 6.46 0.41 -5.97
C HIS A 167 5.20 -0.19 -5.32
N GLY A 168 5.32 -0.86 -4.17
CA GLY A 168 4.20 -1.64 -3.65
C GLY A 168 4.49 -2.37 -2.35
N ALA A 169 3.75 -3.44 -2.09
CA ALA A 169 3.94 -4.30 -0.92
C ALA A 169 4.08 -5.77 -1.35
N LEU A 170 4.93 -6.50 -0.63
CA LEU A 170 5.16 -7.93 -0.80
C LEU A 170 5.01 -8.61 0.57
N SER A 171 4.26 -9.69 0.64
CA SER A 171 4.10 -10.48 1.86
C SER A 171 4.15 -11.97 1.55
N TRP A 172 4.42 -12.75 2.59
CA TRP A 172 4.52 -14.20 2.48
C TRP A 172 3.92 -14.89 3.69
N GLY A 173 3.60 -16.18 3.56
CA GLY A 173 2.98 -16.96 4.64
C GLY A 173 3.04 -18.47 4.40
N LYS A 174 2.49 -19.23 5.34
CA LYS A 174 2.42 -20.71 5.32
C LYS A 174 1.34 -21.25 4.38
N ASP A 175 0.50 -20.38 3.85
CA ASP A 175 -0.45 -20.66 2.78
C ASP A 175 -0.85 -19.34 2.08
N VAL A 176 -1.62 -19.48 0.99
CA VAL A 176 -2.06 -18.34 0.15
C VAL A 176 -2.93 -17.36 0.95
N PHE A 177 -3.68 -17.84 1.93
CA PHE A 177 -4.56 -17.01 2.74
C PHE A 177 -3.74 -16.19 3.72
N GLU A 178 -2.79 -16.78 4.44
CA GLU A 178 -1.93 -16.05 5.37
C GLU A 178 -1.07 -15.00 4.65
N ALA A 179 -0.49 -15.33 3.49
CA ALA A 179 0.26 -14.36 2.70
C ALA A 179 -0.61 -13.14 2.36
N PHE A 180 -1.84 -13.37 1.88
CA PHE A 180 -2.79 -12.30 1.59
C PHE A 180 -3.28 -11.56 2.84
N TYR A 181 -3.58 -12.24 3.95
CA TYR A 181 -4.02 -11.58 5.18
C TYR A 181 -2.95 -10.66 5.75
N ARG A 182 -1.67 -11.00 5.57
CA ARG A 182 -0.56 -10.09 5.89
C ARG A 182 -0.52 -8.88 4.97
N LEU A 183 -0.73 -9.05 3.66
CA LEU A 183 -0.84 -7.93 2.72
C LEU A 183 -2.02 -7.00 3.06
N GLU A 184 -3.17 -7.58 3.40
CA GLU A 184 -4.35 -6.84 3.84
C GLU A 184 -4.12 -6.11 5.16
N SER A 185 -3.45 -6.77 6.11
CA SER A 185 -3.05 -6.14 7.37
C SER A 185 -2.06 -5.01 7.15
N ILE A 186 -1.13 -5.13 6.18
CA ILE A 186 -0.19 -4.05 5.81
C ILE A 186 -0.97 -2.80 5.36
N GLU A 187 -1.97 -2.95 4.49
CA GLU A 187 -2.80 -1.82 4.05
C GLU A 187 -3.63 -1.22 5.19
N TYR A 188 -4.27 -2.07 5.98
CA TYR A 188 -5.07 -1.62 7.13
C TYR A 188 -4.21 -0.86 8.14
N TYR A 189 -3.02 -1.38 8.41
CA TYR A 189 -2.10 -0.79 9.35
C TYR A 189 -1.51 0.53 8.83
N ALA A 190 -1.13 0.59 7.55
CA ALA A 190 -0.73 1.84 6.89
C ALA A 190 -1.85 2.89 6.96
N THR A 191 -3.10 2.48 6.78
CA THR A 191 -4.28 3.35 6.92
C THR A 191 -4.39 3.93 8.33
N ILE A 192 -4.23 3.11 9.37
CA ILE A 192 -4.21 3.58 10.76
C ILE A 192 -3.06 4.57 10.99
N LEU A 193 -1.85 4.24 10.55
CA LEU A 193 -0.69 5.12 10.69
C LEU A 193 -0.89 6.47 9.97
N MET A 194 -1.53 6.47 8.80
CA MET A 194 -1.92 7.68 8.09
C MET A 194 -2.88 8.53 8.94
N TYR A 195 -3.94 7.92 9.47
CA TYR A 195 -4.91 8.64 10.29
C TYR A 195 -4.26 9.22 11.54
N ILE A 196 -3.56 8.42 12.34
CA ILE A 196 -2.98 8.90 13.60
C ILE A 196 -1.83 9.89 13.38
N GLY A 197 -1.05 9.74 12.30
CA GLY A 197 0.14 10.56 12.05
C GLY A 197 -0.11 11.83 11.23
N ARG A 198 -1.11 11.83 10.34
CA ARG A 198 -1.32 12.92 9.36
C ARG A 198 -2.69 13.59 9.45
N ILE A 199 -3.70 12.92 10.02
CA ILE A 199 -5.06 13.47 10.13
C ILE A 199 -5.37 13.86 11.57
N ILE A 200 -5.21 12.94 12.52
CA ILE A 200 -5.41 13.16 13.95
C ILE A 200 -4.18 13.85 14.55
N GLY A 201 -2.97 13.45 14.13
CA GLY A 201 -1.71 14.03 14.60
C GLY A 201 -1.28 13.58 16.00
N GLN A 202 -1.93 12.57 16.59
CA GLN A 202 -1.56 12.00 17.89
C GLN A 202 -1.71 10.48 17.90
N ALA A 203 -0.88 9.80 18.70
CA ALA A 203 -0.98 8.37 18.97
C ALA A 203 -0.38 8.03 20.34
N ASN A 204 -0.96 7.03 21.01
CA ASN A 204 -0.35 6.41 22.19
C ASN A 204 0.39 5.15 21.74
N GLU A 205 1.71 5.20 21.74
CA GLU A 205 2.54 4.04 21.41
C GLU A 205 2.63 3.07 22.59
N LEU A 206 2.69 1.79 22.25
CA LEU A 206 2.87 0.68 23.18
C LEU A 206 4.27 0.75 23.79
N SER A 207 4.31 0.50 25.11
CA SER A 207 5.59 0.39 25.81
C SER A 207 6.32 -0.90 25.46
N CYS A 208 7.62 -0.97 25.75
CA CYS A 208 8.41 -2.17 25.49
C CYS A 208 7.87 -3.40 26.22
N ASN A 209 7.38 -3.26 27.45
CA ASN A 209 6.74 -4.37 28.17
C ASN A 209 5.47 -4.87 27.44
N GLN A 210 4.64 -3.94 26.94
CA GLN A 210 3.44 -4.31 26.17
C GLN A 210 3.80 -4.98 24.84
N VAL A 211 4.85 -4.50 24.17
CA VAL A 211 5.37 -5.15 22.96
C VAL A 211 5.87 -6.56 23.28
N ASP A 212 6.67 -6.75 24.33
CA ASP A 212 7.18 -8.06 24.74
C ASP A 212 6.06 -9.07 25.03
N ASP A 213 4.99 -8.63 25.71
CA ASP A 213 3.80 -9.46 25.94
C ASP A 213 3.15 -9.90 24.62
N LEU A 214 3.07 -9.01 23.64
CA LEU A 214 2.55 -9.31 22.31
C LEU A 214 3.47 -10.24 21.51
N ILE A 215 4.79 -10.09 21.63
CA ILE A 215 5.76 -11.02 21.03
C ILE A 215 5.61 -12.43 21.63
N ASN A 216 5.38 -12.53 22.94
CA ASN A 216 5.10 -13.80 23.60
C ASN A 216 3.80 -14.43 23.10
N ILE A 217 2.75 -13.63 22.89
CA ILE A 217 1.48 -14.10 22.29
C ILE A 217 1.72 -14.60 20.86
N ARG A 218 2.47 -13.83 20.05
CA ARG A 218 2.82 -14.20 18.67
C ARG A 218 3.52 -15.56 18.60
N GLN A 219 4.47 -15.82 19.49
CA GLN A 219 5.16 -17.11 19.59
C GLN A 219 4.20 -18.25 19.96
N LYS A 220 3.27 -18.03 20.90
CA LYS A 220 2.24 -19.02 21.28
C LYS A 220 1.28 -19.35 20.13
N LEU A 221 1.08 -18.42 19.21
CA LEU A 221 0.31 -18.63 17.97
C LEU A 221 1.10 -19.35 16.86
N GLY A 222 2.37 -19.70 17.12
CA GLY A 222 3.24 -20.37 16.16
C GLY A 222 3.80 -19.44 15.07
N ILE A 223 3.78 -18.12 15.29
CA ILE A 223 4.38 -17.13 14.39
C ILE A 223 5.76 -16.79 14.94
N SER A 224 6.82 -17.21 14.24
CA SER A 224 8.22 -17.01 14.65
C SER A 224 8.88 -15.81 13.98
N SER A 225 8.29 -15.26 12.91
CA SER A 225 8.80 -14.14 12.13
C SER A 225 7.96 -12.86 12.30
N GLY A 226 8.47 -11.75 11.78
CA GLY A 226 7.83 -10.42 11.81
C GLY A 226 8.71 -9.31 12.38
N GLY A 227 9.93 -9.59 12.84
CA GLY A 227 10.76 -8.59 13.52
C GLY A 227 10.17 -8.11 14.85
N ILE A 228 10.78 -7.08 15.45
CA ILE A 228 10.30 -6.43 16.67
C ILE A 228 10.21 -4.93 16.38
N PRO A 229 9.02 -4.31 16.47
CA PRO A 229 8.88 -2.88 16.26
C PRO A 229 9.57 -2.07 17.37
N PRO A 230 10.09 -0.87 17.09
CA PRO A 230 10.48 0.08 18.14
C PRO A 230 9.32 0.36 19.12
N CYS A 231 9.68 0.59 20.38
CA CYS A 231 8.75 0.76 21.49
C CYS A 231 9.18 1.93 22.39
N THR A 232 8.23 2.46 23.16
CA THR A 232 8.51 3.50 24.17
C THR A 232 8.87 2.87 25.52
N LEU A 233 9.66 3.55 26.34
CA LEU A 233 10.00 3.05 27.68
C LEU A 233 8.78 3.09 28.62
N ASN A 234 7.98 4.16 28.54
CA ASN A 234 6.86 4.39 29.43
C ASN A 234 5.53 4.21 28.70
N ALA A 235 4.60 3.48 29.32
CA ALA A 235 3.26 3.32 28.79
C ALA A 235 2.44 4.60 28.94
N THR A 236 1.69 4.96 27.90
CA THR A 236 0.84 6.17 27.85
C THR A 236 -0.66 5.84 27.81
N ASN A 237 -1.00 4.55 27.79
CA ASN A 237 -2.33 4.00 27.50
C ASN A 237 -2.87 3.12 28.65
N THR A 238 -2.39 3.32 29.89
CA THR A 238 -2.79 2.52 31.06
C THR A 238 -3.91 3.14 31.89
N GLN A 239 -4.33 4.36 31.55
CA GLN A 239 -5.45 5.04 32.19
C GLN A 239 -6.59 5.20 31.19
N ASP A 240 -7.82 5.02 31.68
CA ASP A 240 -9.03 5.22 30.89
C ASP A 240 -9.17 6.68 30.46
N VAL A 241 -9.45 6.91 29.17
CA VAL A 241 -9.78 8.25 28.65
C VAL A 241 -11.29 8.42 28.67
N VAL A 242 -11.81 9.07 29.71
CA VAL A 242 -13.23 9.42 29.83
C VAL A 242 -13.40 10.92 29.64
N SER A 243 -14.17 11.35 28.64
CA SER A 243 -14.46 12.77 28.42
C SER A 243 -15.45 13.26 29.48
N SER A 244 -14.99 13.88 30.55
CA SER A 244 -15.86 14.44 31.60
C SER A 244 -16.30 15.89 31.37
N VAL A 245 -15.85 16.55 30.29
CA VAL A 245 -16.17 17.97 29.97
C VAL A 245 -16.22 18.16 28.44
N PRO A 246 -17.11 19.02 27.88
CA PRO A 246 -17.02 19.41 26.47
C PRO A 246 -15.69 20.10 26.23
N SER A 247 -14.79 19.45 25.50
CA SER A 247 -13.52 20.05 25.09
C SER A 247 -13.83 21.27 24.20
N PRO A 248 -13.10 22.40 24.32
CA PRO A 248 -13.13 23.39 23.26
C PRO A 248 -12.73 22.66 21.98
N LYS A 249 -13.50 22.82 20.91
CA LYS A 249 -13.14 22.24 19.60
C LYS A 249 -11.69 22.63 19.32
N PRO A 250 -10.76 21.68 19.12
CA PRO A 250 -9.44 22.05 18.67
C PRO A 250 -9.62 22.82 17.36
N GLU A 251 -9.06 24.02 17.31
CA GLU A 251 -9.03 24.80 16.09
C GLU A 251 -8.11 24.02 15.14
N VAL A 252 -8.70 23.20 14.27
CA VAL A 252 -7.95 22.37 13.33
C VAL A 252 -7.29 23.31 12.34
N GLN A 253 -6.04 23.68 12.61
CA GLN A 253 -5.21 24.41 11.68
C GLN A 253 -4.68 23.40 10.65
N LEU A 254 -5.47 23.15 9.61
CA LEU A 254 -5.04 22.33 8.49
C LEU A 254 -3.83 23.01 7.82
N ALA A 255 -2.67 22.37 7.89
CA ALA A 255 -1.47 22.85 7.21
C ALA A 255 -1.75 22.99 5.70
N GLY A 256 -1.55 24.18 5.15
CA GLY A 256 -1.77 24.49 3.73
C GLY A 256 -3.15 25.04 3.36
N VAL A 257 -4.06 25.24 4.33
CA VAL A 257 -5.35 25.92 4.08
C VAL A 257 -5.23 27.37 4.53
N THR A 258 -5.28 28.32 3.59
CA THR A 258 -5.39 29.74 3.95
C THR A 258 -6.72 29.95 4.67
N PRO A 259 -6.74 30.57 5.87
CA PRO A 259 -7.98 30.89 6.54
C PRO A 259 -8.86 31.74 5.62
N LEU A 260 -10.16 31.42 5.52
CA LEU A 260 -11.13 32.25 4.83
C LEU A 260 -11.19 33.62 5.52
N VAL A 261 -10.49 34.61 4.95
CA VAL A 261 -10.64 36.01 5.35
C VAL A 261 -12.03 36.44 4.93
N ARG A 262 -12.93 36.62 5.91
CA ARG A 262 -14.24 37.23 5.66
C ARG A 262 -14.01 38.66 5.14
N PRO A 263 -14.74 39.11 4.10
CA PRO A 263 -14.63 40.48 3.60
C PRO A 263 -14.81 41.48 4.76
N GLY A 264 -13.79 42.33 4.99
CA GLY A 264 -13.84 43.39 6.01
C GLY A 264 -12.94 43.24 7.24
N LYS A 265 -12.12 42.18 7.36
CA LYS A 265 -11.06 42.12 8.39
C LYS A 265 -9.67 42.15 7.73
N ALA A 266 -9.16 43.34 7.44
CA ALA A 266 -7.74 43.54 7.20
C ALA A 266 -7.05 43.72 8.56
N SER A 267 -6.09 42.88 8.89
CA SER A 267 -5.13 43.14 9.97
C SER A 267 -4.02 44.03 9.43
N GLU A 268 -3.73 45.12 10.12
CA GLU A 268 -2.63 46.03 9.83
C GLU A 268 -1.27 45.32 9.99
N GLY A 269 -0.42 45.44 8.97
CA GLY A 269 1.04 45.49 9.06
C GLY A 269 1.79 44.25 9.55
N GLN A 270 2.35 43.48 8.62
CA GLN A 270 3.70 42.95 8.79
C GLN A 270 4.32 42.65 7.41
N ASP A 271 5.25 43.51 7.02
CA ASP A 271 6.17 43.31 5.90
C ASP A 271 7.03 42.07 6.16
N ILE A 272 6.85 41.03 5.34
CA ILE A 272 7.84 39.98 5.16
C ILE A 272 8.10 39.88 3.67
N GLY A 273 9.08 40.67 3.22
CA GLY A 273 9.55 40.65 1.84
C GLY A 273 10.24 39.32 1.53
N CYS A 274 9.64 38.52 0.64
CA CYS A 274 10.34 37.46 -0.07
C CYS A 274 10.80 38.02 -1.41
N GLY A 275 12.12 38.13 -1.58
CA GLY A 275 12.76 38.62 -2.81
C GLY A 275 12.53 37.66 -3.97
N CYS A 276 11.71 38.09 -4.92
CA CYS A 276 11.69 37.56 -6.28
C CYS A 276 11.61 38.75 -7.24
N THR A 277 12.71 39.00 -7.94
CA THR A 277 12.77 39.91 -9.09
C THR A 277 11.95 39.33 -10.23
N GLY A 278 10.74 39.84 -10.41
CA GLY A 278 9.88 39.48 -11.54
C GLY A 278 8.76 40.51 -11.70
N ARG A 279 8.65 41.09 -12.89
CA ARG A 279 7.70 42.16 -13.30
C ARG A 279 6.40 42.19 -12.50
N VAL A 280 6.08 43.36 -11.97
CA VAL A 280 4.75 43.71 -11.43
C VAL A 280 3.73 43.58 -12.57
N ILE A 281 2.92 42.53 -12.55
CA ILE A 281 1.69 42.48 -13.32
C ILE A 281 0.63 43.16 -12.44
N GLN A 282 0.16 44.33 -12.87
CA GLN A 282 -0.97 44.99 -12.22
C GLN A 282 -2.19 44.05 -12.24
N PRO A 283 -2.96 43.97 -11.14
CA PRO A 283 -4.21 43.22 -11.16
C PRO A 283 -5.13 43.82 -12.24
N PRO A 284 -5.84 42.99 -13.01
CA PRO A 284 -6.79 43.53 -13.99
C PRO A 284 -7.82 44.36 -13.22
N THR A 285 -8.00 45.60 -13.67
CA THR A 285 -9.07 46.47 -13.23
C THR A 285 -10.39 45.72 -13.32
N ALA A 286 -11.24 45.89 -12.31
CA ALA A 286 -12.54 45.26 -12.20
C ALA A 286 -13.25 45.31 -13.57
N ALA A 287 -13.55 44.12 -14.11
CA ALA A 287 -14.26 44.01 -15.37
C ALA A 287 -15.57 44.78 -15.25
N ALA A 288 -15.79 45.70 -16.19
CA ALA A 288 -17.03 46.45 -16.29
C ALA A 288 -18.21 45.45 -16.37
N ASP A 289 -19.20 45.66 -15.51
CA ASP A 289 -20.49 44.98 -15.61
C ASP A 289 -21.08 45.26 -16.99
N THR A 290 -21.11 44.24 -17.86
CA THR A 290 -21.50 44.41 -19.26
C THR A 290 -23.01 44.48 -19.44
N GLY A 291 -23.80 44.39 -18.36
CA GLY A 291 -25.26 44.48 -18.41
C GLY A 291 -25.96 43.37 -19.20
N LYS A 292 -25.21 42.40 -19.74
CA LYS A 292 -25.73 41.29 -20.54
C LYS A 292 -26.33 40.23 -19.64
N THR A 293 -27.47 39.69 -20.05
CA THR A 293 -28.11 38.59 -19.30
C THR A 293 -27.28 37.31 -19.44
N LYS A 294 -27.50 36.35 -18.52
CA LYS A 294 -26.77 35.07 -18.55
C LYS A 294 -26.98 34.35 -19.88
N GLU A 295 -28.15 34.45 -20.46
CA GLU A 295 -28.52 33.83 -21.73
C GLU A 295 -27.74 34.42 -22.91
N GLU A 296 -27.49 35.74 -22.89
CA GLU A 296 -26.68 36.42 -23.92
C GLU A 296 -25.20 36.02 -23.84
N ILE A 297 -24.67 35.90 -22.62
CA ILE A 297 -23.30 35.44 -22.37
C ILE A 297 -23.14 33.99 -22.84
N ILE A 298 -24.11 33.12 -22.55
CA ILE A 298 -24.09 31.73 -22.97
C ILE A 298 -24.12 31.63 -24.51
N CYS A 299 -24.99 32.39 -25.19
CA CYS A 299 -25.03 32.41 -26.65
C CYS A 299 -23.71 32.86 -27.27
N GLU A 300 -23.07 33.89 -26.70
CA GLU A 300 -21.82 34.43 -27.23
C GLU A 300 -20.65 33.45 -27.04
N VAL A 301 -20.60 32.75 -25.91
CA VAL A 301 -19.61 31.70 -25.65
C VAL A 301 -19.81 30.50 -26.57
N VAL A 302 -21.05 30.03 -26.73
CA VAL A 302 -21.38 28.91 -27.63
C VAL A 302 -20.99 29.25 -29.07
N LYS A 303 -21.28 30.47 -29.53
CA LYS A 303 -20.90 30.91 -30.88
C LYS A 303 -19.39 30.90 -31.09
N ARG A 304 -18.61 31.45 -30.15
CA ARG A 304 -17.13 31.45 -30.24
C ARG A 304 -16.53 30.04 -30.27
N VAL A 305 -17.03 29.14 -29.43
CA VAL A 305 -16.54 27.75 -29.38
C VAL A 305 -16.88 27.03 -30.69
N THR A 306 -18.07 27.27 -31.24
CA THR A 306 -18.50 26.64 -32.51
C THR A 306 -17.69 27.15 -33.70
N GLU A 307 -17.35 28.44 -33.74
CA GLU A 307 -16.48 29.03 -34.76
C GLU A 307 -15.05 28.49 -34.65
N GLN A 308 -14.51 28.32 -33.44
CA GLN A 308 -13.19 27.73 -33.22
C GLN A 308 -13.12 26.27 -33.68
N ILE A 309 -14.14 25.46 -33.37
CA ILE A 309 -14.24 24.06 -33.82
C ILE A 309 -14.34 23.98 -35.35
N SER A 310 -15.05 24.92 -35.98
CA SER A 310 -15.20 24.96 -37.45
C SER A 310 -13.90 25.42 -38.15
N SER A 311 -13.08 26.22 -37.47
CA SER A 311 -11.78 26.70 -37.99
C SER A 311 -10.61 25.73 -37.76
N GLY A 312 -10.76 24.73 -36.88
CA GLY A 312 -9.73 23.74 -36.55
C GLY A 312 -9.70 22.49 -37.43
N ASN A 313 -10.55 22.42 -38.47
CA ASN A 313 -10.65 21.30 -39.42
C ASN A 313 -10.13 21.65 -40.83
N LYS A 314 -9.10 22.51 -40.92
CA LYS A 314 -8.35 22.76 -42.16
C LYS A 314 -6.88 22.42 -41.99
#